data_AF-A0A736FYV6-F1
#
_entry.id   AF-A0A736FYV6-F1
#
_cell.length_a   1.000
_cell.length_b   1.000
_cell.length_c   1.000
_cell.angle_alpha   90.00
_cell.angle_beta   90.00
_cell.angle_gamma   90.00
#
_symmetry.space_group_name_H-M   'P 1'
#
loop_
_entity.id
_entity.type
_entity.pdbx_description
1 polymer ?
#
loop_
_entity_poly.entity_id
_entity_poly.type
_entity_poly.pdbx_seq_one_letter_code
_entity_poly.pdbx_strand_id
1 'polypeptide(L)'
;MPTNTLDKIRHSLSCVAVLFGLLGIFVFASFSPSYAWLYLAGLAAPFIYSIVFVYAIAAWSIYSKYYPFLSLGRLSFVECFVPALALV
;
A
#
# COMPACT_ATOMS: atom_id res chain seq x y z
N MET A 1 18.23 -24.73 -8.61
CA MET A 1 18.65 -23.32 -8.78
C MET A 1 19.01 -22.78 -7.41
N PRO A 2 20.24 -22.28 -7.17
CA PRO A 2 20.62 -21.80 -5.86
C PRO A 2 19.77 -20.56 -5.54
N THR A 3 18.81 -20.71 -4.64
CA THR A 3 17.95 -19.62 -4.20
C THR A 3 18.81 -18.67 -3.36
N ASN A 4 19.29 -17.61 -4.00
CA ASN A 4 20.13 -16.56 -3.43
C ASN A 4 19.56 -16.08 -2.09
N THR A 5 20.30 -16.28 -1.00
CA THR A 5 19.98 -15.76 0.34
C THR A 5 19.68 -14.26 0.31
N LEU A 6 20.32 -13.54 -0.62
CA LEU A 6 20.09 -12.13 -0.92
C LEU A 6 18.62 -11.82 -1.28
N ASP A 7 17.97 -12.64 -2.09
CA ASP A 7 16.58 -12.42 -2.52
C ASP A 7 15.61 -12.59 -1.35
N LYS A 8 15.89 -13.55 -0.45
CA LYS A 8 15.11 -13.76 0.78
C LYS A 8 15.24 -12.57 1.73
N ILE A 9 16.47 -12.08 1.94
CA ILE A 9 16.73 -10.91 2.78
C ILE A 9 16.00 -9.68 2.22
N ARG A 10 16.11 -9.46 0.91
CA ARG A 10 15.46 -8.33 0.24
C ARG A 10 13.94 -8.37 0.35
N HIS A 11 13.34 -9.54 0.14
CA HIS A 11 11.90 -9.72 0.33
C HIS A 11 11.49 -9.45 1.78
N SER A 12 12.18 -10.06 2.75
CA SER A 12 11.90 -9.84 4.17
C SER A 12 12.02 -8.36 4.55
N LEU A 13 13.06 -7.68 4.09
CA LEU A 13 13.27 -6.25 4.32
C LEU A 13 12.13 -5.42 3.72
N SER A 14 11.69 -5.76 2.51
CA SER A 14 10.57 -5.06 1.87
C SER A 14 9.26 -5.23 2.66
N CYS A 15 8.97 -6.44 3.17
CA CYS A 15 7.80 -6.68 4.01
C CYS A 15 7.86 -5.85 5.31
N VAL A 16 9.02 -5.82 5.97
CA VAL A 16 9.23 -5.03 7.19
C VAL A 16 9.08 -3.53 6.90
N ALA A 17 9.66 -3.03 5.81
CA ALA A 17 9.53 -1.63 5.42
C ALA A 17 8.07 -1.23 5.15
N VAL A 18 7.29 -2.12 4.50
CA VAL A 18 5.87 -1.90 4.25
C VAL A 18 5.07 -1.86 5.55
N LEU A 19 5.39 -2.76 6.50
CA LEU A 19 4.79 -2.79 7.83
C LEU A 19 5.05 -1.49 8.61
N PHE A 20 6.28 -0.98 8.59
CA PHE A 20 6.63 0.28 9.24
C PHE A 20 5.91 1.48 8.61
N GLY A 21 5.80 1.52 7.28
CA GLY A 21 5.04 2.59 6.62
C GLY A 21 3.55 2.54 6.94
N LEU A 22 2.96 1.35 6.99
CA LEU A 22 1.57 1.15 7.42
C LEU A 22 1.35 1.59 8.87
N LEU A 23 2.26 1.20 9.78
CA LEU A 23 2.22 1.64 11.18
C LEU A 23 2.32 3.17 11.26
N GLY A 24 3.21 3.78 10.47
CA GLY A 24 3.36 5.23 10.39
C GLY A 24 2.07 5.95 9.98
N ILE A 25 1.29 5.39 9.05
CA ILE A 25 -0.02 5.94 8.65
C ILE A 25 -0.99 5.94 9.83
N PHE A 26 -1.09 4.82 10.57
CA PHE A 26 -1.98 4.73 11.74
C PHE A 26 -1.55 5.63 12.89
N VAL A 27 -0.25 5.73 13.15
CA VAL A 27 0.30 6.65 14.14
C VAL A 27 -0.02 8.10 13.74
N PHE A 28 0.26 8.48 12.50
CA PHE A 28 -0.04 9.82 11.99
C PHE A 28 -1.52 10.17 12.10
N ALA A 29 -2.41 9.26 11.71
CA ALA A 29 -3.85 9.44 11.87
C ALA A 29 -4.24 9.68 13.33
N SER A 30 -3.69 8.89 14.26
CA SER A 30 -3.99 8.96 15.70
C SER A 30 -3.57 10.28 16.34
N PHE A 31 -2.47 10.89 15.88
CA PHE A 31 -1.99 12.17 16.38
C PHE A 31 -2.53 13.39 15.62
N SER A 32 -3.21 13.18 14.49
CA SER A 32 -3.71 14.30 13.69
C SER A 32 -5.05 14.82 14.24
N PRO A 33 -5.15 16.13 14.58
CA PRO A 33 -6.41 16.70 15.06
C PRO A 33 -7.50 16.64 13.99
N SER A 34 -7.13 16.72 12.70
CA SER A 34 -8.04 16.61 11.56
C SER A 34 -8.74 15.25 11.47
N TYR A 35 -8.10 14.17 11.94
CA TYR A 35 -8.72 12.84 11.95
C TYR A 35 -9.85 12.75 12.97
N ALA A 36 -9.75 13.44 14.12
CA ALA A 36 -10.84 13.51 15.09
C ALA A 36 -12.10 14.18 14.48
N TRP A 37 -11.91 15.23 13.67
CA TRP A 37 -13.01 15.86 12.94
C TRP A 37 -13.63 14.93 11.89
N LEU A 38 -12.80 14.21 11.14
CA LEU A 38 -13.28 13.20 10.18
C LEU A 38 -14.01 12.04 10.86
N TYR A 39 -13.59 11.66 12.07
CA TYR A 39 -14.24 10.64 12.87
C TYR A 39 -15.64 11.08 13.29
N LEU A 40 -15.79 12.31 13.78
CA LEU A 40 -17.09 12.89 14.12
C LEU A 40 -18.02 13.02 12.89
N ALA A 41 -17.44 13.30 11.72
CA ALA A 41 -18.18 13.37 10.46
C ALA A 41 -18.50 11.99 9.83
N GLY A 42 -18.10 10.88 10.46
CA GLY A 42 -18.29 9.52 9.91
C GLY A 42 -17.42 9.20 8.68
N LEU A 43 -16.44 10.04 8.36
CA LEU A 43 -15.58 9.93 7.18
C LEU A 43 -14.17 9.40 7.49
N ALA A 44 -13.88 9.07 8.75
CA ALA A 44 -12.59 8.54 9.16
C ALA A 44 -12.20 7.24 8.43
N ALA A 45 -13.12 6.27 8.37
CA ALA A 45 -12.87 4.99 7.70
C ALA A 45 -12.55 5.13 6.20
N PRO A 46 -13.38 5.79 5.37
CA PRO A 46 -13.08 5.95 3.94
C PRO A 46 -11.80 6.75 3.69
N PHE A 47 -11.47 7.71 4.55
CA PHE A 47 -10.21 8.45 4.46
C PHE A 47 -8.98 7.58 4.73
N ILE A 48 -9.02 6.72 5.75
CA ILE A 48 -7.91 5.80 6.02
C ILE A 48 -7.78 4.77 4.90
N TYR A 49 -8.90 4.24 4.39
CA TYR A 49 -8.87 3.28 3.29
C TYR A 49 -8.25 3.89 2.03
N SER A 50 -8.56 5.14 1.69
CA SER A 50 -7.97 5.78 0.51
C SER A 50 -6.46 5.99 0.65
N ILE A 51 -5.98 6.40 1.83
CA ILE A 51 -4.53 6.54 2.10
C ILE A 51 -3.83 5.18 2.02
N VAL A 52 -4.37 4.16 2.69
CA VAL A 52 -3.80 2.80 2.68
C VAL A 52 -3.79 2.23 1.27
N PHE A 53 -4.83 2.49 0.48
CA PHE A 53 -4.91 2.06 -0.91
C PHE A 53 -3.82 2.69 -1.78
N VAL A 54 -3.65 4.02 -1.69
CA VAL A 54 -2.58 4.74 -2.42
C VAL A 54 -1.22 4.20 -2.02
N TYR A 55 -1.00 4.00 -0.72
CA TYR A 55 0.23 3.45 -0.17
C TYR A 55 0.50 2.02 -0.67
N ALA A 56 -0.51 1.16 -0.67
CA ALA A 56 -0.40 -0.22 -1.13
C ALA A 56 -0.01 -0.28 -2.61
N ILE A 57 -0.62 0.57 -3.47
CA ILE A 57 -0.25 0.65 -4.88
C ILE A 57 1.19 1.15 -5.04
N ALA A 58 1.59 2.19 -4.29
CA ALA A 58 2.94 2.72 -4.36
C ALA A 58 3.98 1.63 -3.95
N ALA A 59 3.75 0.96 -2.82
CA ALA A 59 4.59 -0.13 -2.34
C ALA A 59 4.66 -1.29 -3.36
N TRP A 60 3.52 -1.69 -3.92
CA TRP A 60 3.44 -2.73 -4.95
C TRP A 60 4.19 -2.34 -6.23
N SER A 61 4.09 -1.09 -6.68
CA SER A 61 4.77 -0.60 -7.88
C SER A 61 6.30 -0.63 -7.74
N ILE A 62 6.81 -0.41 -6.53
CA ILE A 62 8.25 -0.50 -6.23
C ILE A 62 8.67 -1.97 -6.14
N TYR A 63 7.86 -2.81 -5.48
CA TYR A 63 8.16 -4.23 -5.29
C TYR A 63 8.14 -5.02 -6.60
N SER A 64 7.14 -4.79 -7.46
CA SER A 64 7.00 -5.45 -8.77
C SER A 64 8.14 -5.14 -9.75
N LYS A 65 8.87 -4.02 -9.60
CA LYS A 65 10.10 -3.76 -10.38
C LYS A 65 11.20 -4.80 -10.13
N TYR A 66 11.21 -5.40 -8.95
CA TYR A 66 12.23 -6.36 -8.54
C TYR A 66 11.79 -7.82 -8.73
N TYR A 67 10.49 -8.05 -8.88
CA TYR A 67 9.91 -9.39 -9.03
C TYR A 67 8.88 -9.39 -10.18
N PRO A 68 9.34 -9.53 -11.44
CA PRO A 68 8.49 -9.35 -12.63
C PRO A 68 7.44 -10.45 -12.87
N PHE A 69 7.51 -11.58 -12.13
CA PHE A 69 6.60 -12.73 -12.29
C PHE A 69 5.49 -12.81 -11.23
N LEU A 70 5.18 -11.70 -10.54
CA LEU A 70 4.07 -11.67 -9.57
C LEU A 70 2.71 -11.68 -10.30
N SER A 71 1.73 -12.38 -9.71
CA SER A 71 0.40 -12.62 -10.28
C SER A 71 -0.38 -11.35 -10.66
N LEU A 72 -0.14 -10.24 -9.96
CA LEU A 72 -0.77 -8.95 -10.22
C LEU A 72 0.02 -8.06 -11.20
N GLY A 73 1.19 -8.49 -11.67
CA GLY A 73 2.02 -7.73 -12.61
C GLY A 73 2.44 -6.35 -12.10
N ARG A 74 2.83 -5.47 -13.03
CA ARG A 74 3.27 -4.09 -12.77
C ARG A 74 2.07 -3.15 -12.70
N LEU A 75 1.22 -3.31 -11.67
CA LEU A 75 0.05 -2.46 -11.47
C LEU A 75 0.43 -0.97 -11.46
N SER A 76 -0.08 -0.24 -12.44
CA SER A 76 -0.09 1.22 -12.46
C SER A 76 -1.39 1.77 -11.84
N PHE A 77 -1.32 2.94 -11.20
CA PHE A 77 -2.49 3.61 -10.60
C PHE A 77 -3.65 3.78 -11.60
N VAL A 78 -3.31 3.99 -12.88
CA VAL A 78 -4.26 4.11 -13.99
C VAL A 78 -4.96 2.78 -14.28
N GLU A 79 -4.24 1.67 -14.22
CA GLU A 79 -4.77 0.33 -14.52
C GLU A 79 -5.67 -0.20 -13.41
N CYS A 80 -5.56 0.33 -12.19
CA CYS A 80 -6.42 -0.03 -11.06
C CYS A 80 -7.79 0.67 -11.13
N PHE A 81 -7.86 1.87 -11.73
CA PHE A 81 -9.11 2.61 -11.90
C PHE A 81 -9.96 2.12 -13.07
N VAL A 82 -9.36 1.64 -14.15
CA VAL A 82 -10.10 1.09 -15.32
C VAL A 82 -11.12 0.00 -14.94
N PRO A 83 -10.79 -1.04 -14.16
CA PRO A 83 -11.76 -2.05 -13.76
C PRO A 83 -12.77 -1.53 -12.73
N ALA A 84 -12.39 -0.56 -11.88
CA ALA A 84 -13.33 0.07 -10.94
C ALA A 84 -14.37 0.95 -11.65
N LEU A 85 -13.99 1.59 -12.76
CA LEU A 85 -14.88 2.40 -13.61
C LEU A 85 -15.79 1.52 -14.48
N ALA A 86 -15.34 0.31 -14.86
CA ALA A 86 -16.17 -0.65 -15.59
C ALA A 86 -17.27 -1.31 -14.73
N LEU A 87 -17.20 -1.15 -13.40
CA LEU A 87 -18.19 -1.63 -12.43
C LEU A 87 -19.30 -0.61 -12.13
N VAL A 88 -19.23 0.59 -12.72
CA VAL A 88 -20.24 1.66 -12.69
C VAL A 88 -20.91 1.75 -14.06
#